data_AF-A0A6I4Z4L8-F1
#
_entry.id   AF-A0A6I4Z4L8-F1
#
_cell.length_a   1.000
_cell.length_b   1.000
_cell.length_c   1.000
_cell.angle_alpha   90.00
_cell.angle_beta   90.00
_cell.angle_gamma   90.00
#
_symmetry.space_group_name_H-M   'P 1'
#
loop_
_entity.id
_entity.type
_entity.pdbx_description
1 polymer ?
#
loop_
_entity_poly.entity_id
_entity_poly.type
_entity_poly.pdbx_seq_one_letter_code
_entity_poly.pdbx_strand_id
1 'polypeptide(L)' 'MLTVADIQRAILDLSEADYRQLREWLSDLDWERWDSRIEADSEAGTLDFLVEEASDSTPIEL' A
#
# COMPACT_ATOMS: atom_id res chain seq x y z
N MET A 1 27.08 3.30 5.47
CA MET A 1 25.65 3.26 5.11
C MET A 1 25.46 2.15 4.11
N LEU A 2 24.40 1.36 4.26
CA LEU A 2 23.98 0.41 3.23
C LEU A 2 23.29 1.19 2.11
N THR A 3 23.65 0.95 0.86
CA THR A 3 23.00 1.61 -0.29
C THR A 3 21.89 0.74 -0.86
N VAL A 4 20.99 1.34 -1.65
CA VAL A 4 19.97 0.59 -2.40
C VAL A 4 20.63 -0.43 -3.33
N ALA A 5 21.77 -0.10 -3.92
CA ALA A 5 22.52 -1.01 -4.79
C ALA A 5 23.07 -2.23 -4.02
N ASP A 6 23.48 -2.04 -2.77
CA ASP A 6 23.94 -3.16 -1.92
C ASP A 6 22.78 -4.10 -1.57
N ILE A 7 21.60 -3.54 -1.30
CA ILE A 7 20.37 -4.32 -1.05
C ILE A 7 19.96 -5.10 -2.29
N GLN A 8 19.96 -4.46 -3.47
CA GLN A 8 19.63 -5.13 -4.74
C GLN A 8 20.57 -6.30 -5.03
N ARG A 9 21.87 -6.15 -4.78
CA ARG A 9 22.83 -7.25 -4.91
C ARG A 9 22.52 -8.39 -3.95
N ALA A 10 22.27 -8.07 -2.67
CA ALA A 10 21.90 -9.06 -1.68
C ALA A 10 20.62 -9.83 -2.06
N ILE A 11 19.63 -9.15 -2.67
CA ILE A 11 18.39 -9.78 -3.15
C ILE A 11 18.65 -10.74 -4.31
N LEU A 12 19.57 -10.40 -5.22
CA LEU A 12 19.95 -11.26 -6.35
C LEU A 12 20.66 -12.55 -5.91
N ASP A 13 21.34 -12.51 -4.77
CA ASP A 13 22.05 -13.66 -4.19
C ASP A 13 21.14 -14.57 -3.34
N LEU A 14 19.86 -14.22 -3.15
CA LEU A 14 18.93 -15.02 -2.37
C LEU A 14 18.56 -16.33 -3.06
N SER A 15 18.32 -17.36 -2.25
CA SER A 15 17.65 -18.57 -2.72
C SER A 15 16.20 -18.26 -3.10
N GLU A 16 15.58 -19.11 -3.92
CA GLU A 16 14.17 -18.91 -4.31
C GLU A 16 13.19 -18.98 -3.11
N ALA A 17 13.57 -19.67 -2.03
CA ALA A 17 12.80 -19.70 -0.79
C ALA A 17 12.90 -18.37 -0.04
N ASP A 18 14.12 -17.86 0.13
CA ASP A 18 14.37 -16.59 0.84
C ASP A 18 13.80 -15.40 0.06
N TYR A 19 13.90 -15.43 -1.27
CA TYR A 19 13.30 -14.42 -2.13
C TYR A 19 11.76 -14.40 -2.00
N ARG A 20 11.13 -15.57 -1.92
CA ARG A 20 9.67 -15.67 -1.66
C ARG A 20 9.30 -15.07 -0.32
N GLN A 21 10.03 -15.45 0.73
CA GLN A 21 9.79 -14.91 2.07
C GLN A 21 9.99 -13.39 2.13
N LEU A 22 11.02 -12.86 1.47
CA LEU A 22 11.25 -11.42 1.36
C LEU A 22 10.09 -10.71 0.66
N ARG A 23 9.57 -11.28 -0.44
CA ARG A 23 8.43 -10.71 -1.18
C ARG A 23 7.15 -10.69 -0.36
N GLU A 24 6.87 -11.74 0.39
CA GLU A 24 5.72 -11.80 1.30
C GLU A 24 5.83 -10.69 2.35
N TRP A 25 6.95 -10.64 3.05
CA TRP A 25 7.20 -9.59 4.06
C TRP A 25 7.12 -8.17 3.50
N LEU A 26 7.66 -7.93 2.30
CA LEU A 26 7.59 -6.61 1.67
C LEU A 26 6.14 -6.21 1.35
N SER A 27 5.32 -7.18 0.95
CA SER A 27 3.90 -6.94 0.67
C SER A 27 3.14 -6.59 1.95
N ASP A 28 3.43 -7.27 3.06
CA ASP A 28 2.86 -6.96 4.38
C ASP A 28 3.28 -5.55 4.85
N LEU A 29 4.56 -5.20 4.67
CA LEU A 29 5.06 -3.86 5.02
C LEU A 29 4.40 -2.76 4.18
N ASP A 30 4.19 -3.00 2.90
CA ASP A 30 3.44 -2.07 2.06
C ASP A 30 1.99 -1.97 2.55
N TRP A 31 1.34 -3.09 2.91
CA TRP A 31 0.00 -3.07 3.49
C TRP A 31 -0.09 -2.23 4.77
N GLU A 32 0.85 -2.37 5.71
CA GLU A 32 0.90 -1.55 6.92
C GLU A 32 1.05 -0.04 6.60
N ARG A 33 1.85 0.29 5.58
CA ARG A 33 2.02 1.68 5.11
C ARG A 33 0.78 2.22 4.40
N TRP A 34 0.08 1.38 3.65
CA TRP A 34 -1.18 1.74 3.01
C TRP A 34 -2.28 1.98 4.06
N ASP A 35 -2.36 1.15 5.09
CA ASP A 35 -3.30 1.32 6.21
C ASP A 35 -3.08 2.68 6.90
N SER A 36 -1.82 2.99 7.22
CA SER A 36 -1.43 4.27 7.84
C SER A 36 -1.71 5.48 6.93
N ARG A 37 -1.61 5.32 5.61
CA ARG A 37 -1.89 6.40 4.65
C ARG A 37 -3.38 6.63 4.45
N ILE A 38 -4.19 5.58 4.43
CA ILE A 38 -5.65 5.71 4.34
C ILE A 38 -6.20 6.40 5.60
N GLU A 39 -5.70 6.06 6.77
CA GLU A 39 -6.11 6.71 8.02
C GLU A 39 -5.74 8.20 8.04
N ALA A 40 -4.52 8.56 7.61
CA ALA A 40 -4.09 9.95 7.49
C ALA A 40 -4.87 10.74 6.42
N ASP A 41 -5.12 10.15 5.25
CA ASP A 41 -5.86 10.80 4.14
C ASP A 41 -7.36 10.96 4.48
N SER A 42 -7.91 10.04 5.29
CA SER A 42 -9.26 10.15 5.86
C SER A 42 -9.36 11.26 6.90
N GLU A 43 -8.38 11.42 7.79
CA GLU A 43 -8.35 12.53 8.76
C GLU A 43 -8.09 13.90 8.11
N ALA A 44 -7.40 13.91 6.96
CA ALA A 44 -7.11 15.12 6.18
C ALA A 44 -8.28 15.60 5.29
N GLY A 45 -9.43 14.91 5.28
CA GLY A 45 -10.61 15.29 4.49
C GLY A 45 -10.43 15.15 2.97
N THR A 46 -9.42 14.40 2.51
CA THR A 46 -9.12 14.27 1.07
C THR A 46 -10.08 13.30 0.36
N LEU A 47 -10.84 12.52 1.13
CA LEU A 47 -11.86 11.58 0.63
C LEU A 47 -13.29 12.16 0.61
N ASP A 48 -13.47 13.44 1.00
CA ASP A 48 -14.80 14.08 1.05
C ASP A 48 -15.46 14.16 -0.34
N PHE A 49 -14.68 14.17 -1.42
CA PHE A 49 -15.20 14.14 -2.79
C PHE A 49 -15.97 12.84 -3.10
N LEU A 50 -15.58 11.71 -2.48
CA LEU A 50 -16.28 10.43 -2.65
C LEU A 50 -17.60 10.40 -1.89
N VAL A 51 -17.69 11.13 -0.77
CA VAL A 51 -18.92 11.30 0.01
C VAL A 51 -19.91 12.19 -0.75
N GLU A 52 -19.41 13.25 -1.39
CA GLU A 52 -20.19 14.13 -2.25
C GLU A 52 -20.71 13.37 -3.50
N GLU A 53 -19.85 12.57 -4.16
CA GLU A 53 -20.22 11.77 -5.33
C GLU A 53 -21.26 10.66 -5.01
N ALA A 54 -21.16 10.05 -3.82
CA ALA A 54 -22.16 9.09 -3.33
C ALA A 54 -23.49 9.75 -2.90
N SER A 55 -23.48 11.06 -2.58
CA SER A 55 -24.68 11.80 -2.20
C SER A 55 -25.45 12.37 -3.41
N ASP A 56 -24.76 12.56 -4.54
CA ASP A 56 -25.34 13.11 -5.78
C ASP A 56 -25.93 12.01 -6.71
N SER A 57 -25.69 10.74 -6.38
CA SER A 57 -26.30 9.60 -7.10
C SER A 57 -27.73 9.33 -6.61
N THR A 58 -28.67 9.94 -7.34
CA THR A 58 -30.12 9.67 -7.36
C THR A 58 -30.44 8.17 -7.17
N PRO A 59 -31.49 7.78 -6.40
CA PRO A 59 -31.78 6.37 -6.12
C PRO A 59 -31.93 5.55 -7.41
N ILE A 60 -31.16 4.47 -7.54
CA ILE A 60 -31.44 3.42 -8.52
C ILE A 60 -32.74 2.75 -8.04
N GLU A 61 -33.87 3.09 -8.64
CA GLU A 61 -35.09 2.29 -8.51
C GLU A 61 -34.80 0.88 -9.06
N LEU A 62 -34.97 -0.11 -8.17
CA LEU A 62 -34.87 -1.54 -8.47
C LEU A 62 -36.05 -2.02 -9.31
#